data_AF-A0A1L8D0I0-F1
#
_entry.id   AF-A0A1L8D0I0-F1
#
_cell.length_a   1.000
_cell.length_b   1.000
_cell.length_c   1.000
_cell.angle_alpha   90.00
_cell.angle_beta   90.00
_cell.angle_gamma   90.00
#
_symmetry.space_group_name_H-M   'P 1'
#
loop_
_entity.id
_entity.type
_entity.pdbx_description
1 polymer ?
#
loop_
_entity_poly.entity_id
_entity_poly.type
_entity_poly.pdbx_seq_one_letter_code
_entity_poly.pdbx_strand_id
1 'polypeptide(L)'
;MTKVKKNPYEPYRFLLQALDPIHVGTGGYRLGRVDLSIVREPGTNLPKLPGTGISGAARYYSALTYGKIVCAGQGIKDASGDGHCGDPQCPICYTFGSLNIKKGKETDKKGEETVAMAGTVRIFDARLLLFPVSSMAGPVWLTSPEVLSDVIANFKIDDLAKEVKANSQEIEVLAGNEFNGFEYLNLGWLMVKINPDHKKLDKLLEENEKWKDITSKLPEHVKPKIIVVPDSIFSLVVNSNLEVRTSVSIDPSTGAAREGALFTYEAIPRGTIFWLDVVENDYRNVNASDSPFPVKYKFKRNEIDTNEELPEPWNKPIDVVKTGLKMMEFLGVGGMNTRGFGRVKLLGSTPEVNEDAKS
;
A
#
# COMPACT_ATOMS: atom_id res chain seq x y z
N MET A 1 11.19 40.95 2.55
CA MET A 1 10.24 39.83 2.67
C MET A 1 10.62 38.79 1.64
N THR A 2 11.43 37.81 2.06
CA THR A 2 11.82 36.66 1.25
C THR A 2 10.57 35.83 0.99
N LYS A 3 10.06 35.83 -0.25
CA LYS A 3 9.02 34.90 -0.67
C LYS A 3 9.60 33.49 -0.52
N VAL A 4 9.23 32.79 0.55
CA VAL A 4 9.47 31.35 0.67
C VAL A 4 8.81 30.73 -0.57
N LYS A 5 9.62 30.16 -1.49
CA LYS A 5 9.10 29.36 -2.58
C LYS A 5 8.38 28.17 -1.94
N LYS A 6 7.05 28.25 -1.81
CA LYS A 6 6.23 27.13 -1.36
C LYS A 6 6.37 26.03 -2.41
N ASN A 7 6.88 24.89 -2.01
CA ASN A 7 7.04 23.75 -2.90
C ASN A 7 5.65 23.38 -3.46
N PRO A 8 5.46 23.20 -4.78
CA PRO A 8 4.13 22.90 -5.34
C PRO A 8 3.55 21.54 -4.91
N TYR A 9 4.34 20.72 -4.22
CA TYR A 9 3.92 19.43 -3.67
C TYR A 9 4.76 19.03 -2.46
N GLU A 10 4.21 18.14 -1.64
CA GLU A 10 4.87 17.48 -0.52
C GLU A 10 4.80 15.95 -0.71
N PRO A 11 5.93 15.27 -0.92
CA PRO A 11 5.97 13.82 -1.01
C PRO A 11 6.02 13.15 0.37
N TYR A 12 5.36 12.00 0.47
CA TYR A 12 5.33 11.12 1.63
C TYR A 12 5.55 9.70 1.18
N ARG A 13 6.46 8.98 1.86
CA ARG A 13 6.63 7.55 1.68
C ARG A 13 6.21 6.82 2.95
N PHE A 14 5.29 5.88 2.83
CA PHE A 14 4.78 5.07 3.92
C PHE A 14 5.30 3.63 3.82
N LEU A 15 5.54 3.01 4.98
CA LEU A 15 5.84 1.59 5.08
C LEU A 15 4.61 0.86 5.63
N LEU A 16 4.22 -0.21 4.94
CA LEU A 16 3.01 -0.98 5.24
C LEU A 16 3.37 -2.45 5.45
N GLN A 17 2.85 -3.09 6.49
CA GLN A 17 3.04 -4.51 6.75
C GLN A 17 1.71 -5.26 6.64
N ALA A 18 1.66 -6.33 5.84
CA ALA A 18 0.56 -7.27 5.82
C ALA A 18 0.46 -8.00 7.17
N LEU A 19 -0.65 -7.84 7.88
CA LEU A 19 -0.92 -8.60 9.12
C LEU A 19 -1.58 -9.95 8.80
N ASP A 20 -2.44 -9.94 7.78
CA ASP A 20 -3.13 -11.10 7.21
C ASP A 20 -2.76 -11.25 5.73
N PRO A 21 -3.07 -12.38 5.09
CA PRO A 21 -2.92 -12.51 3.65
C PRO A 21 -3.77 -11.46 2.92
N ILE A 22 -3.28 -10.92 1.81
CA ILE A 22 -3.96 -9.87 1.06
C ILE A 22 -4.35 -10.39 -0.33
N HIS A 23 -5.65 -10.32 -0.64
CA HIS A 23 -6.17 -10.63 -1.97
C HIS A 23 -6.64 -9.35 -2.67
N VAL A 24 -5.89 -8.87 -3.65
CA VAL A 24 -6.36 -7.82 -4.56
C VAL A 24 -6.64 -8.45 -5.92
N GLY A 25 -7.91 -8.81 -6.16
CA GLY A 25 -8.31 -9.51 -7.38
C GLY A 25 -8.16 -8.68 -8.65
N THR A 26 -7.96 -9.36 -9.78
CA THR A 26 -7.80 -8.74 -11.12
C THR A 26 -9.13 -8.51 -11.88
N GLY A 27 -10.27 -8.72 -11.23
CA GLY A 27 -11.60 -8.43 -11.80
C GLY A 27 -12.28 -9.58 -12.56
N GLY A 28 -11.88 -10.84 -12.35
CA GLY A 28 -12.57 -12.01 -12.93
C GLY A 28 -11.72 -13.27 -12.90
N TYR A 29 -12.33 -14.39 -13.32
CA TYR A 29 -11.60 -15.65 -13.53
C TYR A 29 -10.59 -15.47 -14.65
N ARG A 30 -9.34 -15.86 -14.38
CA ARG A 30 -8.30 -15.91 -15.42
C ARG A 30 -7.89 -17.36 -15.62
N LEU A 31 -7.68 -17.75 -16.88
CA LEU A 31 -7.02 -19.03 -17.16
C LEU A 31 -5.59 -18.93 -16.59
N GLY A 32 -5.27 -19.77 -15.60
CA GLY A 32 -3.99 -19.68 -14.90
C GLY A 32 -3.85 -20.71 -13.80
N ARG A 33 -2.86 -20.51 -12.92
CA ARG A 33 -2.59 -21.40 -11.77
C ARG A 33 -3.76 -21.44 -10.77
N VAL A 34 -4.52 -20.36 -10.68
CA VAL A 34 -5.68 -20.22 -9.79
C VAL A 34 -6.81 -19.55 -10.55
N ASP A 35 -8.03 -19.73 -10.05
CA ASP A 35 -9.23 -19.09 -10.57
C ASP A 35 -9.20 -17.57 -10.36
N LEU A 36 -8.91 -17.12 -9.13
CA LEU A 36 -8.86 -15.72 -8.75
C LEU A 36 -7.41 -15.28 -8.45
N SER A 37 -6.76 -14.71 -9.45
CA SER A 37 -5.40 -14.20 -9.33
C SER A 37 -5.35 -12.80 -8.70
N ILE A 38 -4.19 -12.45 -8.14
CA ILE A 38 -3.94 -11.09 -7.64
C ILE A 38 -3.32 -10.16 -8.69
N VAL A 39 -3.47 -8.85 -8.48
CA VAL A 39 -2.88 -7.80 -9.31
C VAL A 39 -1.36 -7.80 -9.20
N ARG A 40 -0.71 -7.59 -10.35
CA ARG A 40 0.75 -7.51 -10.49
C ARG A 40 1.14 -6.29 -11.32
N GLU A 41 2.37 -5.84 -11.15
CA GLU A 41 3.01 -4.90 -12.05
C GLU A 41 3.37 -5.59 -13.38
N PRO A 42 2.96 -5.05 -14.55
CA PRO A 42 3.22 -5.71 -15.83
C PRO A 42 4.70 -5.91 -16.18
N GLY A 43 5.58 -4.98 -15.78
CA GLY A 43 7.00 -5.02 -16.15
C GLY A 43 7.81 -6.05 -15.36
N THR A 44 7.59 -6.13 -14.05
CA THR A 44 8.34 -7.01 -13.13
C THR A 44 7.60 -8.30 -12.79
N ASN A 45 6.30 -8.37 -13.09
CA ASN A 45 5.39 -9.43 -12.66
C ASN A 45 5.31 -9.60 -11.13
N LEU A 46 5.68 -8.57 -10.36
CA LEU A 46 5.59 -8.56 -8.90
C LEU A 46 4.18 -8.18 -8.44
N PRO A 47 3.64 -8.82 -7.39
CA PRO A 47 2.36 -8.44 -6.82
C PRO A 47 2.44 -7.04 -6.19
N LYS A 48 1.34 -6.28 -6.29
CA LYS A 48 1.24 -4.91 -5.77
C LYS A 48 -0.13 -4.64 -5.19
N LEU A 49 -0.23 -3.60 -4.37
CA LEU A 49 -1.51 -3.04 -3.96
C LEU A 49 -1.78 -1.78 -4.80
N PRO A 50 -2.79 -1.77 -5.69
CA PRO A 50 -3.09 -0.62 -6.52
C PRO A 50 -3.43 0.61 -5.67
N GLY A 51 -2.89 1.76 -6.03
CA GLY A 51 -3.12 3.04 -5.37
C GLY A 51 -4.59 3.44 -5.41
N THR A 52 -5.33 3.03 -6.43
CA THR A 52 -6.78 3.19 -6.52
C THR A 52 -7.53 2.39 -5.45
N GLY A 53 -7.09 1.16 -5.17
CA GLY A 53 -7.67 0.32 -4.11
C GLY A 53 -7.36 0.86 -2.71
N ILE A 54 -6.12 1.30 -2.50
CA ILE A 54 -5.69 1.97 -1.26
C ILE A 54 -6.45 3.29 -1.07
N SER A 55 -6.56 4.10 -2.12
CA SER A 55 -7.27 5.38 -2.11
C SER A 55 -8.75 5.21 -1.79
N GLY A 56 -9.43 4.24 -2.40
CA GLY A 56 -10.84 3.93 -2.11
C GLY A 56 -11.06 3.49 -0.67
N ALA A 57 -10.22 2.58 -0.16
CA ALA A 57 -10.29 2.12 1.23
C ALA A 57 -9.98 3.27 2.21
N ALA A 58 -8.91 4.03 1.97
CA ALA A 58 -8.53 5.18 2.80
C ALA A 58 -9.65 6.24 2.81
N ARG A 59 -10.25 6.56 1.66
CA ARG A 59 -11.39 7.48 1.56
C ARG A 59 -12.57 7.01 2.40
N TYR A 60 -12.94 5.73 2.28
CA TYR A 60 -14.06 5.17 3.03
C TYR A 60 -13.81 5.19 4.53
N TYR A 61 -12.62 4.75 4.96
CA TYR A 61 -12.29 4.71 6.39
C TYR A 61 -12.16 6.10 7.00
N SER A 62 -11.56 7.06 6.30
CA SER A 62 -11.51 8.45 6.79
C SER A 62 -12.89 9.08 6.85
N ALA A 63 -13.77 8.81 5.87
CA ALA A 63 -15.16 9.26 5.91
C ALA A 63 -15.96 8.64 7.07
N LEU A 64 -15.70 7.37 7.38
CA LEU A 64 -16.26 6.66 8.53
C LEU A 64 -15.79 7.28 9.85
N THR A 65 -14.47 7.50 10.02
CA THR A 65 -13.90 8.15 11.21
C THR A 65 -14.44 9.57 11.40
N TYR A 66 -14.61 10.30 10.30
CA TYR A 66 -15.16 11.66 10.31
C TYR A 66 -16.69 11.70 10.51
N GLY A 67 -17.41 10.60 10.26
CA GLY A 67 -18.88 10.56 10.38
C GLY A 67 -19.65 11.04 9.14
N LYS A 68 -18.97 11.32 8.00
CA LYS A 68 -19.60 11.78 6.74
C LYS A 68 -19.55 10.69 5.66
N ILE A 69 -20.19 9.56 5.92
CA ILE A 69 -20.12 8.34 5.08
C ILE A 69 -20.61 8.56 3.64
N VAL A 70 -21.51 9.53 3.41
CA VAL A 70 -21.98 9.89 2.06
C VAL A 70 -20.84 10.30 1.12
N CYS A 71 -19.72 10.79 1.66
CA CYS A 71 -18.54 11.19 0.87
C CYS A 71 -17.56 10.03 0.60
N ALA A 72 -17.86 8.81 1.05
CA ALA A 72 -16.98 7.65 0.94
C ALA A 72 -17.00 6.98 -0.44
N GLY A 73 -18.13 7.07 -1.16
CA GLY A 73 -18.40 6.29 -2.37
C GLY A 73 -17.79 6.85 -3.65
N GLN A 74 -18.35 6.46 -4.80
CA GLN A 74 -17.91 6.93 -6.13
C GLN A 74 -18.55 8.27 -6.54
N GLY A 75 -19.48 8.79 -5.75
CA GLY A 75 -20.17 10.05 -6.03
C GLY A 75 -21.33 9.94 -7.03
N ILE A 76 -21.74 8.72 -7.36
CA ILE A 76 -22.93 8.45 -8.18
C ILE A 76 -24.14 8.40 -7.27
N LYS A 77 -25.28 8.96 -7.72
CA LYS A 77 -26.57 8.76 -7.03
C LYS A 77 -26.99 7.31 -7.19
N ASP A 78 -27.00 6.58 -6.09
CA ASP A 78 -27.44 5.19 -6.02
C ASP A 78 -28.43 5.01 -4.87
N ALA A 79 -28.80 3.77 -4.57
CA ALA A 79 -29.64 3.44 -3.41
C ALA A 79 -29.03 3.87 -2.06
N SER A 80 -27.75 4.26 -2.03
CA SER A 80 -26.97 4.62 -0.84
C SER A 80 -26.89 6.14 -0.61
N GLY A 81 -27.36 6.99 -1.52
CA GLY A 81 -27.50 8.44 -1.29
C GLY A 81 -27.33 9.34 -2.52
N ASP A 82 -27.35 10.66 -2.28
CA ASP A 82 -27.32 11.74 -3.28
C ASP A 82 -25.94 11.99 -3.97
N GLY A 83 -24.98 11.06 -3.85
CA GLY A 83 -23.61 11.24 -4.33
C GLY A 83 -22.76 12.12 -3.41
N HIS A 84 -21.58 12.57 -3.88
CA HIS A 84 -20.70 13.40 -3.04
C HIS A 84 -21.34 14.75 -2.70
N CYS A 85 -21.13 15.23 -1.48
CA CYS A 85 -21.80 16.45 -0.99
C CYS A 85 -21.50 17.73 -1.82
N GLY A 86 -20.42 17.76 -2.60
CA GLY A 86 -20.00 18.92 -3.40
C GLY A 86 -19.63 20.16 -2.59
N ASP A 87 -19.49 20.01 -1.28
CA ASP A 87 -19.09 21.06 -0.34
C ASP A 87 -17.56 21.23 -0.38
N PRO A 88 -17.05 22.42 -0.78
CA PRO A 88 -15.62 22.71 -0.79
C PRO A 88 -14.95 22.58 0.59
N GLN A 89 -15.72 22.76 1.68
CA GLN A 89 -15.25 22.64 3.05
C GLN A 89 -15.33 21.21 3.59
N CYS A 90 -15.70 20.22 2.77
CA CYS A 90 -15.65 18.83 3.18
C CYS A 90 -14.22 18.28 3.09
N PRO A 91 -13.56 17.92 4.21
CA PRO A 91 -12.17 17.44 4.19
C PRO A 91 -12.00 16.16 3.36
N ILE A 92 -13.01 15.28 3.34
CA ILE A 92 -12.97 14.04 2.54
C ILE A 92 -12.97 14.34 1.04
N CYS A 93 -13.90 15.19 0.58
CA CYS A 93 -14.00 15.58 -0.84
C CYS A 93 -12.82 16.43 -1.29
N TYR A 94 -12.27 17.24 -0.37
CA TYR A 94 -11.08 18.04 -0.61
C TYR A 94 -9.87 17.13 -0.87
N THR A 95 -9.61 16.18 0.02
CA THR A 95 -8.50 15.23 -0.09
C THR A 95 -8.64 14.32 -1.31
N PHE A 96 -9.74 13.56 -1.43
CA PHE A 96 -9.88 12.49 -2.43
C PHE A 96 -10.58 12.91 -3.73
N GLY A 97 -11.04 14.16 -3.81
CA GLY A 97 -11.84 14.66 -4.92
C GLY A 97 -13.32 14.31 -4.80
N SER A 98 -14.13 14.97 -5.62
CA SER A 98 -15.58 14.78 -5.65
C SER A 98 -16.15 14.85 -7.07
N LEU A 99 -17.34 14.29 -7.19
CA LEU A 99 -18.16 14.25 -8.40
C LEU A 99 -19.58 14.47 -7.89
N ASN A 100 -20.22 15.56 -8.31
CA ASN A 100 -21.58 15.90 -7.94
C ASN A 100 -22.40 16.15 -9.21
N ILE A 101 -23.50 15.43 -9.36
CA ILE A 101 -24.41 15.54 -10.49
C ILE A 101 -25.62 16.37 -10.02
N LYS A 102 -25.70 17.63 -10.45
CA LYS A 102 -26.85 18.51 -10.20
C LYS A 102 -27.86 18.34 -11.33
N LYS A 103 -29.09 17.94 -11.02
CA LYS A 103 -30.21 18.05 -11.97
C LYS A 103 -30.63 19.51 -12.07
N GLY A 104 -30.76 20.02 -13.30
CA GLY A 104 -31.44 21.30 -13.55
C GLY A 104 -32.89 21.23 -13.05
N LYS A 105 -33.47 22.38 -12.66
CA LYS A 105 -34.91 22.46 -12.37
C LYS A 105 -35.69 22.08 -13.64
N GLU A 106 -36.84 21.43 -13.52
CA GLU A 106 -37.68 20.97 -14.66
C GLU A 106 -38.03 22.08 -15.68
N THR A 107 -37.89 23.35 -15.30
CA THR A 107 -38.10 24.51 -16.17
C THR A 107 -36.93 24.88 -17.06
N ASP A 108 -35.73 24.35 -16.79
CA ASP A 108 -34.52 24.63 -17.56
C ASP A 108 -34.21 23.45 -18.49
N LYS A 109 -34.31 23.69 -19.81
CA LYS A 109 -33.88 22.75 -20.87
C LYS A 109 -32.34 22.50 -20.90
N LYS A 110 -31.64 22.78 -19.80
CA LYS A 110 -30.21 22.48 -19.64
C LYS A 110 -30.09 21.14 -18.92
N GLY A 111 -29.47 20.18 -19.60
CA GLY A 111 -29.24 18.82 -19.09
C GLY A 111 -28.45 18.79 -17.77
N GLU A 112 -28.26 17.59 -17.24
CA GLU A 112 -27.55 17.34 -15.98
C GLU A 112 -26.17 18.01 -15.96
N GLU A 113 -25.93 18.88 -14.97
CA GLU A 113 -24.65 19.57 -14.80
C GLU A 113 -23.78 18.75 -13.84
N THR A 114 -22.69 18.20 -14.37
CA THR A 114 -21.72 17.43 -13.59
C THR A 114 -20.57 18.33 -13.14
N VAL A 115 -20.46 18.56 -11.83
CA VAL A 115 -19.35 19.29 -11.23
C VAL A 115 -18.36 18.28 -10.68
N ALA A 116 -17.17 18.21 -11.28
CA ALA A 116 -16.07 17.36 -10.86
C ALA A 116 -14.93 18.19 -10.27
N MET A 117 -14.35 17.72 -9.16
CA MET A 117 -13.28 18.39 -8.45
C MET A 117 -12.18 17.37 -8.11
N ALA A 118 -10.98 17.53 -8.67
CA ALA A 118 -9.87 16.59 -8.48
C ALA A 118 -9.25 16.70 -7.09
N GLY A 119 -9.01 15.59 -6.38
CA GLY A 119 -8.43 15.60 -5.04
C GLY A 119 -7.07 16.29 -4.93
N THR A 120 -6.68 16.65 -3.71
CA THR A 120 -5.37 17.27 -3.40
C THR A 120 -4.29 16.25 -3.04
N VAL A 121 -4.61 14.96 -2.99
CA VAL A 121 -3.61 13.89 -2.79
C VAL A 121 -3.59 12.92 -3.96
N ARG A 122 -2.39 12.41 -4.28
CA ARG A 122 -2.16 11.36 -5.26
C ARG A 122 -1.55 10.17 -4.54
N ILE A 123 -2.28 9.06 -4.51
CA ILE A 123 -1.84 7.81 -3.88
C ILE A 123 -1.40 6.87 -4.99
N PHE A 124 -0.13 6.48 -4.98
CA PHE A 124 0.47 5.59 -5.97
C PHE A 124 0.28 4.12 -5.57
N ASP A 125 0.73 3.19 -6.42
CA ASP A 125 0.68 1.77 -6.10
C ASP A 125 1.68 1.45 -4.97
N ALA A 126 1.26 0.67 -3.98
CA ALA A 126 2.20 0.14 -3.00
C ALA A 126 2.96 -1.05 -3.59
N ARG A 127 4.29 -0.93 -3.61
CA ARG A 127 5.22 -1.90 -4.18
C ARG A 127 5.89 -2.71 -3.08
N LEU A 128 6.33 -3.92 -3.42
CA LEU A 128 7.04 -4.78 -2.48
C LEU A 128 8.36 -4.12 -2.03
N LEU A 129 8.68 -4.24 -0.75
CA LEU A 129 10.00 -3.95 -0.19
C LEU A 129 10.66 -5.25 0.31
N LEU A 130 9.92 -6.00 1.15
CA LEU A 130 10.38 -7.27 1.71
C LEU A 130 9.29 -8.33 1.62
N PHE A 131 9.61 -9.48 1.05
CA PHE A 131 8.68 -10.57 0.83
C PHE A 131 9.04 -11.80 1.69
N PRO A 132 8.13 -12.29 2.56
CA PRO A 132 8.42 -13.41 3.46
C PRO A 132 8.41 -14.74 2.70
N VAL A 133 9.42 -15.57 2.94
CA VAL A 133 9.49 -16.94 2.40
C VAL A 133 9.88 -17.91 3.51
N SER A 134 9.31 -19.11 3.44
CA SER A 134 9.70 -20.20 4.33
C SER A 134 11.05 -20.79 3.90
N SER A 135 11.94 -20.97 4.86
CA SER A 135 13.22 -21.66 4.70
C SER A 135 13.42 -22.70 5.81
N MET A 136 14.47 -23.52 5.68
CA MET A 136 14.94 -24.49 6.66
C MET A 136 15.42 -23.83 7.97
N ALA A 137 15.79 -22.55 7.92
CA ALA A 137 16.19 -21.75 9.07
C ALA A 137 15.01 -20.91 9.63
N GLY A 138 13.79 -21.17 9.17
CA GLY A 138 12.59 -20.40 9.52
C GLY A 138 12.23 -19.34 8.47
N PRO A 139 11.31 -18.41 8.79
CA PRO A 139 10.90 -17.36 7.86
C PRO A 139 12.02 -16.37 7.57
N VAL A 140 12.20 -16.03 6.29
CA VAL A 140 13.18 -15.04 5.80
C VAL A 140 12.49 -13.98 4.98
N TRP A 141 13.09 -12.78 4.87
CA TRP A 141 12.52 -11.65 4.14
C TRP A 141 13.36 -11.30 2.92
N LEU A 142 12.82 -11.53 1.74
CA LEU A 142 13.50 -11.35 0.47
C LEU A 142 13.36 -9.93 -0.06
N THR A 143 14.43 -9.41 -0.63
CA THR A 143 14.46 -8.21 -1.46
C THR A 143 15.48 -8.38 -2.59
N SER A 144 15.65 -7.37 -3.43
CA SER A 144 16.61 -7.37 -4.51
C SER A 144 17.28 -5.99 -4.65
N PRO A 145 18.44 -5.89 -5.33
CA PRO A 145 19.11 -4.62 -5.56
C PRO A 145 18.21 -3.55 -6.19
N GLU A 146 17.42 -3.89 -7.21
CA GLU A 146 16.49 -2.94 -7.86
C GLU A 146 15.40 -2.46 -6.89
N VAL A 147 14.79 -3.35 -6.12
CA VAL A 147 13.77 -2.99 -5.12
C VAL A 147 14.32 -2.04 -4.06
N LEU A 148 15.53 -2.30 -3.57
CA LEU A 148 16.19 -1.43 -2.60
C LEU A 148 16.51 -0.06 -3.21
N SER A 149 16.91 -0.03 -4.48
CA SER A 149 17.25 1.22 -5.18
C SER A 149 16.06 2.16 -5.37
N ASP A 150 14.87 1.61 -5.57
CA ASP A 150 13.64 2.41 -5.67
C ASP A 150 13.31 3.14 -4.36
N VAL A 151 13.70 2.54 -3.23
CA VAL A 151 13.35 3.06 -1.90
C VAL A 151 14.48 3.92 -1.32
N ILE A 152 15.73 3.59 -1.64
CA ILE A 152 16.94 4.23 -1.13
C ILE A 152 17.59 5.04 -2.25
N ALA A 153 17.29 6.34 -2.32
CA ALA A 153 17.95 7.21 -3.30
C ALA A 153 19.48 7.22 -3.12
N ASN A 154 20.23 7.34 -4.22
CA ASN A 154 21.70 7.35 -4.24
C ASN A 154 22.36 6.09 -3.66
N PHE A 155 21.63 4.97 -3.56
CA PHE A 155 22.22 3.70 -3.20
C PHE A 155 23.16 3.22 -4.30
N LYS A 156 24.36 2.78 -3.93
CA LYS A 156 25.30 2.18 -4.88
C LYS A 156 24.84 0.75 -5.21
N ILE A 157 23.85 0.67 -6.09
CA ILE A 157 23.29 -0.60 -6.59
C ILE A 157 24.41 -1.53 -7.05
N ASP A 158 25.42 -0.98 -7.72
CA ASP A 158 26.57 -1.72 -8.25
C ASP A 158 27.36 -2.49 -7.19
N ASP A 159 27.39 -2.03 -5.93
CA ASP A 159 28.12 -2.72 -4.87
C ASP A 159 27.35 -3.94 -4.38
N LEU A 160 26.01 -3.87 -4.34
CA LEU A 160 25.16 -4.99 -3.95
C LEU A 160 24.96 -5.99 -5.09
N ALA A 161 24.75 -5.49 -6.31
CA ALA A 161 24.50 -6.31 -7.50
C ALA A 161 25.71 -7.17 -7.91
N LYS A 162 26.94 -6.76 -7.57
CA LYS A 162 28.16 -7.58 -7.81
C LYS A 162 28.27 -8.76 -6.85
N GLU A 163 27.67 -8.64 -5.67
CA GLU A 163 27.80 -9.60 -4.57
C GLU A 163 26.67 -10.65 -4.59
N VAL A 164 25.62 -10.44 -5.37
CA VAL A 164 24.57 -11.43 -5.66
C VAL A 164 24.71 -11.90 -7.10
N LYS A 165 24.62 -13.21 -7.35
CA LYS A 165 24.83 -13.77 -8.70
C LYS A 165 23.83 -14.87 -8.98
N ALA A 166 23.34 -14.93 -10.22
CA ALA A 166 22.58 -16.06 -10.73
C ALA A 166 23.20 -16.50 -12.04
N ASN A 167 23.68 -17.73 -12.10
CA ASN A 167 24.16 -18.37 -13.33
C ASN A 167 23.54 -19.77 -13.47
N SER A 168 23.88 -20.48 -14.54
CA SER A 168 23.29 -21.81 -14.85
C SER A 168 23.68 -22.91 -13.86
N GLN A 169 24.69 -22.69 -13.02
CA GLN A 169 25.21 -23.67 -12.07
C GLN A 169 24.81 -23.36 -10.63
N GLU A 170 24.81 -22.08 -10.25
CA GLU A 170 24.62 -21.67 -8.86
C GLU A 170 23.98 -20.27 -8.76
N ILE A 171 23.25 -20.08 -7.66
CA ILE A 171 22.67 -18.81 -7.25
C ILE A 171 23.30 -18.43 -5.92
N GLU A 172 24.01 -17.31 -5.90
CA GLU A 172 24.63 -16.71 -4.71
C GLU A 172 23.81 -15.52 -4.22
N VAL A 173 23.56 -15.49 -2.90
CA VAL A 173 22.74 -14.47 -2.23
C VAL A 173 23.51 -13.83 -1.08
N LEU A 174 23.12 -12.61 -0.70
CA LEU A 174 23.56 -12.00 0.56
C LEU A 174 22.49 -12.21 1.63
N ALA A 175 22.91 -12.68 2.80
CA ALA A 175 22.04 -13.01 3.90
C ALA A 175 22.41 -12.18 5.14
N GLY A 176 21.41 -11.77 5.93
CA GLY A 176 21.63 -11.07 7.19
C GLY A 176 22.37 -11.92 8.23
N ASN A 177 22.77 -11.27 9.33
CA ASN A 177 23.59 -11.89 10.38
C ASN A 177 23.02 -13.15 11.05
N GLU A 178 21.71 -13.42 10.96
CA GLU A 178 21.15 -14.65 11.54
C GLU A 178 21.62 -15.93 10.84
N PHE A 179 22.15 -15.80 9.61
CA PHE A 179 22.61 -16.93 8.81
C PHE A 179 24.13 -17.12 8.85
N ASN A 180 24.81 -16.53 9.83
CA ASN A 180 26.23 -16.78 10.05
C ASN A 180 26.49 -18.28 10.28
N GLY A 181 27.30 -18.90 9.41
CA GLY A 181 27.62 -20.33 9.47
C GLY A 181 26.76 -21.23 8.57
N PHE A 182 25.78 -20.67 7.86
CA PHE A 182 25.06 -21.38 6.82
C PHE A 182 25.78 -21.24 5.48
N GLU A 183 25.97 -22.36 4.77
CA GLU A 183 26.50 -22.37 3.41
C GLU A 183 25.38 -22.29 2.35
N TYR A 184 24.24 -22.94 2.63
CA TYR A 184 23.09 -22.97 1.75
C TYR A 184 21.80 -22.65 2.52
N LEU A 185 20.82 -22.13 1.78
CA LEU A 185 19.48 -21.84 2.28
C LEU A 185 18.46 -22.19 1.18
N ASN A 186 17.26 -22.64 1.56
CA ASN A 186 16.16 -22.78 0.60
C ASN A 186 15.24 -21.56 0.63
N LEU A 187 14.79 -21.14 -0.54
CA LEU A 187 13.78 -20.12 -0.75
C LEU A 187 12.55 -20.79 -1.40
N GLY A 188 11.70 -21.38 -0.56
CA GLY A 188 10.69 -22.33 -1.03
C GLY A 188 11.36 -23.58 -1.59
N TRP A 189 11.15 -23.85 -2.89
CA TRP A 189 11.71 -25.01 -3.58
C TRP A 189 13.14 -24.80 -4.12
N LEU A 190 13.61 -23.55 -4.15
CA LEU A 190 14.91 -23.19 -4.72
C LEU A 190 16.01 -23.24 -3.66
N MET A 191 17.07 -24.01 -3.90
CA MET A 191 18.29 -23.94 -3.08
C MET A 191 19.20 -22.82 -3.58
N VAL A 192 19.70 -21.99 -2.66
CA VAL A 192 20.66 -20.92 -2.94
C VAL A 192 21.88 -21.04 -2.02
N LYS A 193 23.02 -20.60 -2.50
CA LYS A 193 24.26 -20.50 -1.72
C LYS A 193 24.36 -19.13 -1.09
N ILE A 194 24.77 -19.10 0.18
CA ILE A 194 25.05 -17.86 0.88
C ILE A 194 26.48 -17.44 0.53
N ASN A 195 26.63 -16.21 0.03
CA ASN A 195 27.93 -15.63 -0.23
C ASN A 195 28.75 -15.61 1.08
N PRO A 196 29.98 -16.15 1.12
CA PRO A 196 30.82 -16.15 2.32
C PRO A 196 31.06 -14.74 2.92
N ASP A 197 31.02 -13.71 2.07
CA ASP A 197 31.14 -12.31 2.44
C ASP A 197 29.80 -11.66 2.86
N HIS A 198 28.74 -12.44 3.11
CA HIS A 198 27.41 -11.92 3.43
C HIS A 198 27.35 -10.95 4.62
N LYS A 199 28.32 -11.02 5.54
CA LYS A 199 28.50 -10.06 6.65
C LYS A 199 28.68 -8.62 6.17
N LYS A 200 29.10 -8.40 4.91
CA LYS A 200 29.15 -7.07 4.31
C LYS A 200 27.76 -6.45 4.13
N LEU A 201 26.69 -7.26 4.04
CA LEU A 201 25.32 -6.77 3.85
C LEU A 201 24.95 -5.75 4.92
N ASP A 202 25.14 -6.10 6.19
CA ASP A 202 24.82 -5.19 7.30
C ASP A 202 25.66 -3.92 7.24
N LYS A 203 26.95 -4.02 6.89
CA LYS A 203 27.81 -2.84 6.72
C LYS A 203 27.31 -1.93 5.58
N LEU A 204 27.06 -2.50 4.41
CA LEU A 204 26.58 -1.78 3.22
C LEU A 204 25.26 -1.07 3.48
N LEU A 205 24.38 -1.75 4.22
CA LEU A 205 23.05 -1.26 4.52
C LEU A 205 23.05 -0.24 5.67
N GLU A 206 23.83 -0.46 6.73
CA GLU A 206 23.91 0.45 7.88
C GLU A 206 24.67 1.74 7.58
N GLU A 207 25.55 1.78 6.58
CA GLU A 207 26.16 3.03 6.13
C GLU A 207 25.13 4.01 5.54
N ASN A 208 23.96 3.53 5.11
CA ASN A 208 22.92 4.35 4.51
C ASN A 208 21.89 4.87 5.54
N GLU A 209 21.76 6.19 5.67
CA GLU A 209 20.82 6.83 6.61
C GLU A 209 19.35 6.52 6.31
N LYS A 210 18.95 6.47 5.03
CA LYS A 210 17.56 6.12 4.64
C LYS A 210 17.24 4.68 5.01
N TRP A 211 18.19 3.76 4.80
CA TRP A 211 17.99 2.37 5.22
C TRP A 211 17.91 2.22 6.74
N LYS A 212 18.75 2.93 7.50
CA LYS A 212 18.64 3.00 8.96
C LYS A 212 17.25 3.49 9.40
N ASP A 213 16.74 4.53 8.74
CA ASP A 213 15.41 5.07 9.02
C ASP A 213 14.30 4.05 8.71
N ILE A 214 14.39 3.33 7.58
CA ILE A 214 13.44 2.25 7.22
C ILE A 214 13.50 1.11 8.24
N THR A 215 14.69 0.57 8.50
CA THR A 215 14.89 -0.58 9.39
C THR A 215 14.50 -0.30 10.83
N SER A 216 14.63 0.94 11.30
CA SER A 216 14.16 1.35 12.63
C SER A 216 12.64 1.22 12.81
N LYS A 217 11.88 1.20 11.70
CA LYS A 217 10.42 1.04 11.68
C LYS A 217 9.98 -0.40 11.44
N LEU A 218 10.89 -1.29 11.06
CA LEU A 218 10.58 -2.70 10.85
C LEU A 218 10.49 -3.44 12.19
N PRO A 219 9.72 -4.54 12.27
CA PRO A 219 9.78 -5.41 13.45
C PRO A 219 11.21 -5.94 13.67
N GLU A 220 11.66 -5.99 14.93
CA GLU A 220 13.05 -6.31 15.31
C GLU A 220 13.57 -7.62 14.70
N HIS A 221 12.70 -8.63 14.59
CA HIS A 221 13.04 -9.96 14.06
C HIS A 221 13.22 -10.00 12.53
N VAL A 222 12.81 -8.96 11.79
CA VAL A 222 12.88 -8.94 10.32
C VAL A 222 14.29 -8.63 9.85
N LYS A 223 14.92 -7.59 10.41
CA LYS A 223 16.24 -7.09 10.00
C LYS A 223 17.31 -8.19 9.87
N PRO A 224 17.54 -9.05 10.89
CA PRO A 224 18.61 -10.05 10.81
C PRO A 224 18.29 -11.20 9.83
N LYS A 225 17.05 -11.27 9.34
CA LYS A 225 16.52 -12.33 8.45
C LYS A 225 16.34 -11.88 7.00
N ILE A 226 16.88 -10.72 6.63
CA ILE A 226 16.81 -10.20 5.27
C ILE A 226 17.75 -11.00 4.36
N ILE A 227 17.24 -11.38 3.18
CA ILE A 227 18.00 -12.01 2.11
C ILE A 227 17.89 -11.13 0.87
N VAL A 228 19.03 -10.74 0.31
CA VAL A 228 19.08 -10.06 -0.99
C VAL A 228 19.40 -11.10 -2.05
N VAL A 229 18.49 -11.25 -3.01
CA VAL A 229 18.66 -12.12 -4.17
C VAL A 229 18.96 -11.31 -5.44
N PRO A 230 19.54 -11.93 -6.48
CA PRO A 230 19.62 -11.31 -7.81
C PRO A 230 18.24 -10.91 -8.33
N ASP A 231 18.15 -9.75 -8.97
CA ASP A 231 16.89 -9.23 -9.55
C ASP A 231 16.26 -10.22 -10.53
N SER A 232 17.09 -10.94 -11.29
CA SER A 232 16.67 -11.93 -12.30
C SER A 232 15.85 -13.10 -11.73
N ILE A 233 15.99 -13.41 -10.44
CA ILE A 233 15.23 -14.49 -9.78
C ILE A 233 14.19 -13.96 -8.79
N PHE A 234 14.22 -12.69 -8.43
CA PHE A 234 13.36 -12.14 -7.38
C PHE A 234 11.87 -12.35 -7.69
N SER A 235 11.44 -11.99 -8.90
CA SER A 235 10.05 -12.18 -9.33
C SER A 235 9.64 -13.66 -9.36
N LEU A 236 10.56 -14.56 -9.76
CA LEU A 236 10.31 -16.00 -9.77
C LEU A 236 10.09 -16.54 -8.35
N VAL A 237 10.96 -16.17 -7.41
CA VAL A 237 10.87 -16.60 -6.01
C VAL A 237 9.60 -16.06 -5.37
N VAL A 238 9.27 -14.78 -5.56
CA VAL A 238 8.04 -14.17 -5.05
C VAL A 238 6.80 -14.91 -5.57
N ASN A 239 6.67 -15.06 -6.89
CA ASN A 239 5.50 -15.70 -7.49
C ASN A 239 5.38 -17.19 -7.14
N SER A 240 6.50 -17.87 -6.86
CA SER A 240 6.49 -19.28 -6.43
C SER A 240 6.01 -19.48 -5.00
N ASN A 241 6.06 -18.43 -4.17
CA ASN A 241 5.79 -18.50 -2.73
C ASN A 241 4.55 -17.69 -2.31
N LEU A 242 3.70 -17.30 -3.25
CA LEU A 242 2.38 -16.73 -2.94
C LEU A 242 1.46 -17.79 -2.32
N GLU A 243 0.58 -17.35 -1.41
CA GLU A 243 -0.41 -18.26 -0.83
C GLU A 243 -1.45 -18.64 -1.89
N VAL A 244 -1.67 -19.94 -2.07
CA VAL A 244 -2.79 -20.46 -2.87
C VAL A 244 -3.73 -21.18 -1.93
N ARG A 245 -5.00 -20.78 -1.93
CA ARG A 245 -6.04 -21.39 -1.10
C ARG A 245 -7.19 -21.87 -1.97
N THR A 246 -7.78 -22.97 -1.54
CA THR A 246 -9.00 -23.52 -2.14
C THR A 246 -10.16 -23.24 -1.19
N SER A 247 -11.28 -22.80 -1.75
CA SER A 247 -12.53 -22.57 -1.00
C SER A 247 -13.69 -23.23 -1.73
N VAL A 248 -14.70 -23.59 -0.94
CA VAL A 248 -15.91 -24.26 -1.43
C VAL A 248 -17.13 -23.64 -0.77
N SER A 249 -18.25 -23.60 -1.49
CA SER A 249 -19.54 -23.28 -0.89
C SER A 249 -20.27 -24.55 -0.47
N ILE A 250 -20.72 -24.60 0.77
CA ILE A 250 -21.41 -25.77 1.34
C ILE A 250 -22.93 -25.68 1.08
N ASP A 251 -23.53 -26.82 0.76
CA ASP A 251 -24.98 -27.01 0.73
C ASP A 251 -25.50 -27.15 2.16
N PRO A 252 -26.37 -26.24 2.64
CA PRO A 252 -26.88 -26.30 4.01
C PRO A 252 -27.79 -27.51 4.28
N SER A 253 -28.37 -28.12 3.25
CA SER A 253 -29.30 -29.26 3.39
C SER A 253 -28.56 -30.60 3.50
N THR A 254 -27.44 -30.76 2.80
CA THR A 254 -26.66 -32.01 2.77
C THR A 254 -25.38 -31.95 3.58
N GLY A 255 -24.88 -30.74 3.89
CA GLY A 255 -23.57 -30.53 4.51
C GLY A 255 -22.39 -30.78 3.56
N ALA A 256 -22.64 -31.12 2.29
CA ALA A 256 -21.62 -31.38 1.29
C ALA A 256 -21.26 -30.12 0.48
N ALA A 257 -20.16 -30.19 -0.27
CA ALA A 257 -19.81 -29.16 -1.24
C ALA A 257 -20.89 -29.05 -2.33
N ARG A 258 -21.32 -27.82 -2.67
CA ARG A 258 -22.16 -27.61 -3.85
C ARG A 258 -21.38 -27.87 -5.12
N GLU A 259 -22.03 -28.51 -6.08
CA GLU A 259 -21.48 -28.76 -7.40
C GLU A 259 -21.09 -27.42 -8.09
N GLY A 260 -19.90 -27.37 -8.67
CA GLY A 260 -19.36 -26.17 -9.34
C GLY A 260 -18.94 -25.02 -8.42
N ALA A 261 -18.99 -25.17 -7.09
CA ALA A 261 -18.68 -24.10 -6.15
C ALA A 261 -17.29 -24.20 -5.50
N LEU A 262 -16.39 -24.99 -6.10
CA LEU A 262 -14.97 -25.06 -5.74
C LEU A 262 -14.20 -24.01 -6.52
N PHE A 263 -13.45 -23.15 -5.84
CA PHE A 263 -12.61 -22.14 -6.48
C PHE A 263 -11.30 -21.94 -5.71
N THR A 264 -10.26 -21.57 -6.44
CA THR A 264 -8.92 -21.31 -5.93
C THR A 264 -8.59 -19.84 -6.04
N TYR A 265 -7.82 -19.33 -5.10
CA TYR A 265 -7.39 -17.94 -5.15
C TYR A 265 -6.00 -17.76 -4.57
N GLU A 266 -5.35 -16.73 -5.07
CA GLU A 266 -4.02 -16.33 -4.66
C GLU A 266 -4.08 -15.20 -3.64
N ALA A 267 -3.12 -15.15 -2.73
CA ALA A 267 -2.97 -14.05 -1.79
C ALA A 267 -1.49 -13.75 -1.53
N ILE A 268 -1.21 -12.48 -1.28
CA ILE A 268 0.09 -12.02 -0.79
C ILE A 268 0.22 -12.45 0.67
N PRO A 269 1.26 -13.20 1.08
CA PRO A 269 1.38 -13.71 2.45
C PRO A 269 1.44 -12.62 3.51
N ARG A 270 0.99 -12.95 4.72
CA ARG A 270 1.22 -12.11 5.90
C ARG A 270 2.72 -11.90 6.14
N GLY A 271 3.08 -10.77 6.72
CA GLY A 271 4.47 -10.38 6.97
C GLY A 271 5.15 -9.70 5.77
N THR A 272 4.51 -9.65 4.61
CA THR A 272 4.95 -8.84 3.46
C THR A 272 5.00 -7.36 3.83
N ILE A 273 6.11 -6.71 3.51
CA ILE A 273 6.31 -5.28 3.73
C ILE A 273 6.29 -4.60 2.36
N PHE A 274 5.43 -3.59 2.26
CA PHE A 274 5.31 -2.72 1.11
C PHE A 274 5.78 -1.32 1.45
N TRP A 275 6.07 -0.56 0.41
CA TRP A 275 6.24 0.88 0.49
C TRP A 275 5.25 1.56 -0.45
N LEU A 276 4.78 2.74 -0.06
CA LEU A 276 3.72 3.48 -0.73
C LEU A 276 4.09 4.96 -0.80
N ASP A 277 4.17 5.52 -2.00
CA ASP A 277 4.28 6.96 -2.19
C ASP A 277 2.90 7.62 -2.22
N VAL A 278 2.82 8.77 -1.56
CA VAL A 278 1.67 9.66 -1.58
C VAL A 278 2.20 11.08 -1.77
N VAL A 279 1.67 11.78 -2.77
CA VAL A 279 2.02 13.17 -3.01
C VAL A 279 0.82 14.05 -2.65
N GLU A 280 1.01 14.92 -1.67
CA GLU A 280 0.09 16.02 -1.41
C GLU A 280 0.43 17.17 -2.36
N ASN A 281 -0.52 17.56 -3.19
CA ASN A 281 -0.41 18.70 -4.06
C ASN A 281 -1.69 19.53 -3.90
N ASP A 282 -1.62 20.47 -2.97
CA ASP A 282 -2.69 21.44 -2.76
C ASP A 282 -2.51 22.65 -3.70
N TYR A 283 -2.78 22.41 -4.99
CA TYR A 283 -2.80 23.44 -6.04
C TYR A 283 -3.97 24.41 -5.89
N ARG A 284 -4.98 24.07 -5.07
CA ARG A 284 -6.19 24.88 -4.96
C ARG A 284 -5.90 26.20 -4.29
N ASN A 285 -4.85 26.27 -3.46
CA ASN A 285 -4.21 27.48 -2.93
C ASN A 285 -5.23 28.59 -2.64
N VAL A 286 -6.37 28.17 -2.09
CA VAL A 286 -7.47 29.04 -1.74
C VAL A 286 -7.03 29.73 -0.45
N ASN A 287 -7.47 30.96 -0.22
CA ASN A 287 -7.12 31.70 0.99
C ASN A 287 -7.28 30.79 2.23
N ALA A 288 -6.51 31.01 3.30
CA ALA A 288 -6.58 30.15 4.49
C ALA A 288 -8.01 29.94 5.04
N SER A 289 -8.94 30.85 4.71
CA SER A 289 -10.38 30.79 5.00
C SER A 289 -11.16 29.70 4.24
N ASP A 290 -10.64 29.20 3.13
CA ASP A 290 -11.34 28.29 2.21
C ASP A 290 -10.81 26.84 2.30
N SER A 291 -9.74 26.64 3.07
CA SER A 291 -9.27 25.30 3.45
C SER A 291 -10.21 24.69 4.49
N PRO A 292 -10.59 23.40 4.37
CA PRO A 292 -11.37 22.72 5.40
C PRO A 292 -10.54 22.39 6.65
N PHE A 293 -9.23 22.64 6.63
CA PHE A 293 -8.31 22.31 7.71
C PHE A 293 -7.94 23.56 8.54
N PRO A 294 -7.74 23.42 9.87
CA PRO A 294 -7.72 22.17 10.63
C PRO A 294 -9.11 21.62 10.96
N VAL A 295 -9.24 20.29 11.07
CA VAL A 295 -10.44 19.59 11.50
C VAL A 295 -10.16 18.90 12.83
N LYS A 296 -10.95 19.22 13.86
CA LYS A 296 -10.81 18.65 15.21
C LYS A 296 -11.98 17.74 15.61
N TYR A 297 -13.15 17.97 15.04
CA TYR A 297 -14.38 17.31 15.46
C TYR A 297 -14.98 16.48 14.33
N LYS A 298 -15.77 15.48 14.70
CA LYS A 298 -16.54 14.66 13.77
C LYS A 298 -17.74 15.43 13.24
N PHE A 299 -18.16 15.05 12.04
CA PHE A 299 -19.39 15.51 11.40
C PHE A 299 -20.62 14.76 11.93
N LYS A 300 -21.71 15.48 12.19
CA LYS A 300 -23.04 14.91 12.41
C LYS A 300 -24.05 15.73 11.65
N ARG A 301 -24.75 15.09 10.71
CA ARG A 301 -25.92 15.58 9.97
C ARG A 301 -26.21 17.08 10.14
N ASN A 302 -25.72 17.90 9.20
CA ASN A 302 -25.87 19.36 9.11
C ASN A 302 -25.11 20.19 10.17
N GLU A 303 -24.37 19.56 11.08
CA GLU A 303 -23.48 20.20 12.05
C GLU A 303 -22.04 19.67 11.87
N ILE A 304 -21.11 20.59 11.68
CA ILE A 304 -19.67 20.28 11.53
C ILE A 304 -19.01 20.05 12.89
N ASP A 305 -19.65 20.48 13.98
CA ASP A 305 -19.05 20.57 15.30
C ASP A 305 -19.91 19.80 16.32
N THR A 306 -19.60 18.52 16.49
CA THR A 306 -20.39 17.60 17.32
C THR A 306 -20.04 17.64 18.80
N ASN A 307 -19.05 18.45 19.19
CA ASN A 307 -18.28 18.29 20.43
C ASN A 307 -17.66 16.88 20.59
N GLU A 308 -17.69 16.01 19.56
CA GLU A 308 -17.02 14.71 19.54
C GLU A 308 -15.73 14.85 18.73
N GLU A 309 -14.60 14.76 19.42
CA GLU A 309 -13.29 14.94 18.79
C GLU A 309 -12.93 13.76 17.87
N LEU A 310 -12.17 14.08 16.82
CA LEU A 310 -11.46 13.07 16.04
C LEU A 310 -10.40 12.40 16.93
N PRO A 311 -10.07 11.12 16.70
CA PRO A 311 -8.98 10.47 17.43
C PRO A 311 -7.65 11.23 17.33
N GLU A 312 -7.39 11.83 16.16
CA GLU A 312 -6.28 12.74 15.91
C GLU A 312 -6.78 13.90 15.05
N PRO A 313 -6.41 15.16 15.35
CA PRO A 313 -6.81 16.30 14.54
C PRO A 313 -6.14 16.25 13.17
N TRP A 314 -6.86 16.67 12.13
CA TRP A 314 -6.32 16.79 10.77
C TRP A 314 -5.90 18.22 10.50
N ASN A 315 -4.62 18.44 10.25
CA ASN A 315 -4.10 19.78 9.93
C ASN A 315 -3.96 19.99 8.42
N LYS A 316 -3.86 18.91 7.64
CA LYS A 316 -3.73 18.94 6.18
C LYS A 316 -4.26 17.65 5.52
N PRO A 317 -4.44 17.63 4.19
CA PRO A 317 -4.97 16.47 3.47
C PRO A 317 -4.29 15.13 3.77
N ILE A 318 -2.96 15.10 3.94
CA ILE A 318 -2.25 13.86 4.26
C ILE A 318 -2.68 13.24 5.60
N ASP A 319 -3.13 14.03 6.57
CA ASP A 319 -3.59 13.49 7.86
C ASP A 319 -4.88 12.68 7.69
N VAL A 320 -5.74 13.10 6.74
CA VAL A 320 -6.92 12.33 6.32
C VAL A 320 -6.50 10.99 5.73
N VAL A 321 -5.47 10.97 4.86
CA VAL A 321 -4.93 9.73 4.28
C VAL A 321 -4.35 8.83 5.37
N LYS A 322 -3.56 9.37 6.29
CA LYS A 322 -2.96 8.63 7.41
C LYS A 322 -4.03 7.96 8.28
N THR A 323 -5.12 8.65 8.61
CA THR A 323 -6.24 8.03 9.33
C THR A 323 -6.82 6.85 8.55
N GLY A 324 -7.02 7.01 7.24
CA GLY A 324 -7.49 5.92 6.38
C GLY A 324 -6.54 4.73 6.36
N LEU A 325 -5.23 4.97 6.24
CA LEU A 325 -4.19 3.93 6.28
C LEU A 325 -4.15 3.23 7.64
N LYS A 326 -4.26 3.95 8.77
CA LYS A 326 -4.32 3.37 10.12
C LYS A 326 -5.53 2.44 10.28
N MET A 327 -6.68 2.81 9.73
CA MET A 327 -7.89 1.99 9.80
C MET A 327 -7.81 0.69 9.00
N MET A 328 -6.90 0.59 8.00
CA MET A 328 -6.65 -0.67 7.28
C MET A 328 -6.10 -1.77 8.20
N GLU A 329 -5.51 -1.43 9.35
CA GLU A 329 -5.05 -2.39 10.35
C GLU A 329 -6.22 -3.21 10.92
N PHE A 330 -7.44 -2.65 10.92
CA PHE A 330 -8.63 -3.28 11.47
C PHE A 330 -9.61 -3.75 10.40
N LEU A 331 -9.80 -2.95 9.35
CA LEU A 331 -10.85 -3.16 8.35
C LEU A 331 -10.34 -3.78 7.04
N GLY A 332 -9.01 -3.79 6.84
CA GLY A 332 -8.33 -4.38 5.70
C GLY A 332 -8.40 -3.58 4.41
N VAL A 333 -7.69 -4.05 3.38
CA VAL A 333 -7.66 -3.51 2.02
C VAL A 333 -7.70 -4.65 1.01
N GLY A 334 -8.33 -4.42 -0.14
CA GLY A 334 -8.57 -5.45 -1.15
C GLY A 334 -9.89 -6.18 -0.93
N GLY A 335 -9.95 -7.42 -1.40
CA GLY A 335 -11.12 -8.29 -1.27
C GLY A 335 -11.03 -9.26 -0.10
N MET A 336 -12.14 -9.92 0.20
CA MET A 336 -12.25 -10.97 1.21
C MET A 336 -12.02 -10.53 2.66
N ASN A 337 -12.16 -9.25 2.99
CA ASN A 337 -11.88 -8.71 4.34
C ASN A 337 -12.68 -9.42 5.46
N THR A 338 -13.95 -9.77 5.20
CA THR A 338 -14.80 -10.51 6.16
C THR A 338 -14.39 -11.97 6.37
N ARG A 339 -13.42 -12.47 5.59
CA ARG A 339 -12.86 -13.83 5.68
C ARG A 339 -11.44 -13.83 6.27
N GLY A 340 -11.04 -12.74 6.94
CA GLY A 340 -9.72 -12.62 7.57
C GLY A 340 -8.59 -12.32 6.60
N PHE A 341 -8.86 -11.50 5.57
CA PHE A 341 -7.86 -11.03 4.61
C PHE A 341 -7.69 -9.51 4.72
N GLY A 342 -6.56 -9.02 4.22
CA GLY A 342 -6.40 -7.62 3.84
C GLY A 342 -5.95 -6.69 4.96
N ARG A 343 -5.86 -7.12 6.23
CA ARG A 343 -5.36 -6.23 7.30
C ARG A 343 -3.92 -5.83 7.04
N VAL A 344 -3.68 -4.52 7.06
CA VAL A 344 -2.36 -3.90 6.81
C VAL A 344 -2.06 -2.87 7.88
N LYS A 345 -0.89 -2.98 8.50
CA LYS A 345 -0.40 -2.05 9.51
C LYS A 345 0.48 -0.98 8.90
N LEU A 346 0.25 0.27 9.27
CA LEU A 346 1.16 1.38 8.98
C LEU A 346 2.34 1.36 9.94
N LEU A 347 3.55 1.04 9.44
CA LEU A 347 4.77 1.02 10.25
C LEU A 347 5.35 2.42 10.49
N GLY A 348 5.07 3.36 9.58
CA GLY A 348 5.45 4.76 9.70
C GLY A 348 5.61 5.42 8.35
N SER A 349 6.12 6.65 8.36
CA SER A 349 6.47 7.42 7.17
C SER A 349 7.94 7.80 7.18
N THR A 350 8.59 7.76 6.03
CA THR A 350 9.91 8.33 5.81
C THR A 350 9.72 9.69 5.09
N PRO A 351 10.23 10.82 5.62
CA PRO A 351 10.18 12.07 4.88
C PRO A 351 11.02 11.93 3.61
N GLU A 352 10.45 12.18 2.44
CA GLU A 352 11.27 12.41 1.26
C GLU A 352 11.87 13.81 1.36
N VAL A 353 13.16 13.88 1.64
CA VAL A 353 13.92 15.13 1.51
C VAL A 353 13.98 15.45 0.02
N ASN A 354 13.29 16.51 -0.39
CA ASN A 354 13.40 17.07 -1.73
C ASN A 354 14.81 17.66 -1.88
N GLU A 355 15.75 16.87 -2.40
CA GLU A 355 17.12 17.32 -2.66
C GLU A 355 17.17 18.40 -3.77
N ASP A 356 16.15 18.46 -4.62
CA ASP A 356 16.00 19.48 -5.68
C ASP A 356 15.66 20.88 -5.16
N ALA A 357 15.44 21.06 -3.86
CA ALA A 357 15.28 22.38 -3.25
C ALA A 357 16.62 23.09 -2.95
N LYS A 358 17.76 22.45 -3.26
CA LYS A 358 19.12 22.99 -3.01
C LYS A 358 19.88 23.44 -4.25
N SER A 359 19.27 23.49 -5.44
CA SER A 359 19.90 24.09 -6.64
C SER A 359 19.41 25.51 -6.92
#